data_AF-A0A327RUI1-F1
#
_entry.id   AF-A0A327RUI1-F1
#
_cell.length_a   1.000
_cell.length_b   1.000
_cell.length_c   1.000
_cell.angle_alpha   90.00
_cell.angle_beta   90.00
_cell.angle_gamma   90.00
#
_symmetry.space_group_name_H-M   'P 1'
#
loop_
_entity.id
_entity.type
_entity.pdbx_description
1 polymer ?
#
loop_
_entity_poly.entity_id
_entity_poly.type
_entity_poly.pdbx_seq_one_letter_code
_entity_poly.pdbx_strand_id
1 'polypeptide(L)' 'MFNIIILDTSILSLILPEGLTEYFELDKFEFSEGSYHIYLLEKNIHPKEYSGEKLLSKGFFDEITVRDFP' A
#
# COMPACT_ATOMS: atom_id res chain seq x y z
N MET A 1 4.99 17.27 19.43
CA MET A 1 4.50 17.79 18.13
C MET A 1 5.25 17.02 17.06
N PHE A 2 4.70 15.90 16.58
CA PHE A 2 5.37 15.09 15.56
C PHE A 2 5.18 15.77 14.21
N ASN A 3 6.30 16.12 13.57
CA ASN A 3 6.31 16.57 12.18
C ASN A 3 5.75 15.43 11.33
N ILE A 4 4.56 15.64 10.78
CA ILE A 4 4.06 14.83 9.66
C ILE A 4 4.96 15.20 8.49
N ILE A 5 6.03 14.44 8.32
CA ILE A 5 6.78 14.42 7.07
C ILE A 5 5.77 13.86 6.06
N ILE A 6 5.27 14.71 5.17
CA ILE A 6 4.53 14.26 4.01
C ILE A 6 5.55 13.48 3.18
N LEU A 7 5.50 12.15 3.29
CA LEU A 7 6.29 11.29 2.42
C LEU A 7 5.66 11.40 1.04
N ASP A 8 6.34 12.14 0.16
CA ASP A 8 5.90 12.32 -1.21
C ASP A 8 5.81 10.96 -1.91
N THR A 9 4.74 10.74 -2.68
CA THR A 9 4.51 9.48 -3.41
C THR A 9 5.65 9.14 -4.37
N SER A 10 6.43 10.13 -4.80
CA SER A 10 7.63 9.93 -5.63
C SER A 10 8.79 9.29 -4.87
N ILE A 11 8.81 9.35 -3.52
CA ILE A 11 9.83 8.69 -2.69
C ILE A 11 9.43 7.23 -2.43
N LEU A 12 8.13 6.97 -2.27
CA LEU A 12 7.61 5.62 -2.09
C LEU A 12 7.95 4.70 -3.27
N SER A 13 7.86 5.20 -4.50
CA SER A 13 8.24 4.44 -5.70
C SER A 13 9.73 4.11 -5.79
N LEU A 14 10.60 4.76 -5.00
CA LEU A 14 12.04 4.44 -4.95
C LEU A 14 12.37 3.32 -3.96
N ILE A 15 11.53 3.12 -2.94
CA ILE A 15 11.76 2.15 -1.86
C ILE A 15 10.87 0.93 -1.95
N LEU A 16 9.74 1.03 -2.65
CA LEU A 16 8.83 -0.07 -2.87
C LEU A 16 9.20 -0.83 -4.17
N PRO A 17 8.91 -2.14 -4.22
CA PRO A 17 9.02 -2.91 -5.45
C PRO A 17 8.26 -2.26 -6.62
N GLU A 18 8.83 -2.37 -7.81
CA GLU A 18 8.20 -1.90 -9.05
C GLU A 18 6.81 -2.55 -9.23
N GLY A 19 5.83 -1.76 -9.68
CA GLY A 19 4.45 -2.21 -9.88
C GLY A 19 3.58 -2.23 -8.62
N LEU A 20 4.15 -2.12 -7.41
CA LEU A 20 3.34 -2.17 -6.18
C LEU A 20 2.39 -0.98 -6.07
N THR A 21 2.85 0.21 -6.46
CA THR A 21 2.05 1.45 -6.43
C THR A 21 0.95 1.48 -7.49
N GLU A 22 0.91 0.52 -8.42
CA GLU A 22 -0.19 0.37 -9.37
C GLU A 22 -1.45 -0.12 -8.64
N TYR A 23 -1.28 -1.10 -7.76
CA TYR A 23 -2.37 -1.76 -7.04
C TYR A 23 -2.60 -1.22 -5.63
N PHE A 24 -1.60 -0.59 -5.02
CA PHE A 24 -1.67 -0.11 -3.65
C PHE A 24 -1.42 1.39 -3.55
N GLU A 25 -1.95 2.02 -2.51
CA GLU A 25 -1.70 3.42 -2.14
C GLU A 25 -1.20 3.52 -0.69
N LEU A 26 -0.47 4.59 -0.37
CA LEU A 26 -0.02 4.83 1.00
C LEU A 26 -1.22 5.18 1.88
N ASP A 27 -1.43 4.39 2.91
CA ASP A 27 -2.43 4.66 3.95
C ASP A 27 -1.82 5.41 5.12
N LYS A 28 -0.73 4.86 5.66
CA LYS A 28 -0.07 5.40 6.86
C LYS A 28 1.44 5.18 6.80
N PHE A 29 2.15 6.10 7.43
CA PHE A 29 3.56 6.00 7.72
C PHE A 29 3.80 6.22 9.20
N GLU A 30 4.61 5.36 9.81
CA GLU A 30 5.04 5.54 11.19
C GLU A 30 6.52 5.20 11.36
N PHE A 31 7.13 5.87 12.32
CA PHE A 31 8.47 5.53 12.79
C PHE A 31 8.34 5.00 14.21
N SER A 32 8.70 3.74 14.40
CA SER A 32 8.63 3.05 15.69
C SER A 32 9.85 2.19 15.88
N GLU A 33 10.39 2.15 17.10
CA GLU A 33 11.49 1.26 17.48
C GLU A 33 12.72 1.32 16.55
N GLY A 34 13.03 2.50 16.00
CA GLY A 34 14.16 2.68 15.08
C GLY A 34 13.91 2.21 13.65
N SER A 35 12.68 1.79 13.34
CA SER A 35 12.25 1.29 12.02
C SER A 35 11.13 2.14 11.45
N TYR A 36 11.06 2.20 10.12
CA TYR A 36 9.94 2.79 9.39
C TYR A 36 8.95 1.69 9.04
N HIS A 37 7.68 1.91 9.37
CA HIS A 37 6.57 1.05 8.95
C HIS A 37 5.71 1.81 7.96
N ILE A 38 5.49 1.17 6.81
CA ILE A 38 4.73 1.71 5.68
C ILE A 38 3.50 0.83 5.52
N TYR A 39 2.33 1.44 5.67
CA TYR A 39 1.04 0.79 5.52
C TYR A 39 0.48 1.12 4.16
N LEU A 40 0.09 0.09 3.42
CA LEU A 40 -0.41 0.18 2.07
C LEU A 40 -1.84 -0.34 2.02
N LEU A 41 -2.72 0.41 1.37
CA LEU A 41 -4.10 0.00 1.12
C LEU A 41 -4.25 -0.44 -0.33
N GLU A 42 -4.90 -1.59 -0.53
CA GLU A 42 -5.22 -2.07 -1.88
C GLU A 42 -6.31 -1.18 -2.51
N LYS A 43 -6.04 -0.70 -3.72
CA LYS A 43 -7.01 0.07 -4.50
C LYS A 43 -8.13 -0.83 -4.98
N ASN A 44 -9.35 -0.32 -4.96
CA ASN A 44 -10.51 -1.00 -5.52
C ASN A 44 -10.53 -0.91 -7.06
N ILE A 45 -9.60 -1.59 -7.73
CA ILE A 45 -9.50 -1.63 -9.19
C ILE A 45 -10.25 -2.86 -9.71
N HIS A 46 -11.32 -2.61 -10.48
CA HIS A 46 -12.04 -3.70 -11.14
C HIS A 46 -11.19 -4.29 -12.29
N PRO A 47 -11.06 -5.63 -12.37
CA PRO A 47 -10.39 -6.27 -13.50
C PRO A 47 -11.15 -5.96 -14.79
N LYS A 48 -10.42 -5.57 -15.84
CA LYS A 48 -11.02 -5.13 -17.11
C LYS A 48 -11.75 -6.26 -17.81
N GLU A 49 -11.27 -7.48 -17.61
CA GLU A 49 -11.80 -8.74 -18.15
C GLU A 49 -13.25 -9.01 -17.72
N TYR A 50 -13.69 -8.45 -16.59
CA TYR A 50 -15.03 -8.64 -16.03
C TYR A 50 -15.88 -7.36 -16.01
N SER A 51 -15.53 -6.36 -16.83
CA SER A 51 -16.19 -5.04 -16.87
C SER A 51 -17.71 -5.07 -17.14
N GLY A 52 -18.24 -6.15 -17.71
CA GLY A 52 -19.68 -6.36 -17.92
C GLY A 52 -20.36 -7.23 -16.85
N GLU A 53 -19.62 -7.74 -15.87
CA GLU A 53 -20.13 -8.66 -14.85
C GLU A 53 -20.36 -7.95 -13.52
N LYS A 54 -21.34 -8.43 -12.75
CA LYS A 54 -21.52 -8.00 -11.36
C LYS A 54 -20.55 -8.78 -10.48
N LEU A 55 -19.45 -8.15 -10.10
CA LEU A 55 -18.47 -8.71 -9.19
C LEU A 55 -18.94 -8.57 -7.73
N LEU A 56 -18.76 -9.63 -6.95
CA LEU A 56 -18.90 -9.59 -5.49
C LEU A 56 -17.48 -9.57 -4.90
N SER A 57 -17.13 -8.48 -4.22
CA SER A 57 -15.89 -8.44 -3.45
C SER A 57 -15.97 -9.40 -2.27
N LYS A 58 -14.87 -10.09 -1.96
CA LYS A 58 -14.74 -10.87 -0.72
C LYS A 58 -14.47 -9.99 0.50
N GLY A 59 -14.42 -8.67 0.32
CA GLY A 59 -13.92 -7.72 1.30
C GLY A 59 -12.40 -7.64 1.26
N PHE A 60 -11.84 -6.78 2.12
CA PHE A 60 -10.41 -6.72 2.36
C PHE A 60 -10.02 -7.80 3.35
N PHE A 61 -8.85 -8.38 3.15
CA PHE A 61 -8.24 -9.30 4.10
C PHE A 61 -7.57 -8.53 5.23
N ASP A 62 -7.30 -9.21 6.34
CA ASP A 62 -6.52 -8.64 7.44
C ASP A 62 -5.13 -8.20 6.96
N GLU A 63 -4.56 -7.22 7.65
CA GLU A 63 -3.22 -6.70 7.36
C GLU A 63 -2.17 -7.83 7.41
N ILE A 64 -1.26 -7.82 6.42
CA ILE A 64 -0.09 -8.69 6.40
C ILE A 64 1.18 -7.86 6.45
N THR A 65 2.14 -8.28 7.30
CA THR A 65 3.45 -7.63 7.38
C THR A 65 4.46 -8.36 6.51
N VAL A 66 5.00 -7.67 5.50
CA VAL A 66 6.17 -8.14 4.75
C VAL A 66 7.41 -7.47 5.33
N ARG A 67 8.42 -8.26 5.72
CA ARG A 67 9.72 -7.75 6.17
C ARG A 67 10.75 -8.02 5.11
N ASP A 68 11.65 -7.07 4.89
CA ASP A 68 12.83 -7.29 4.08
C ASP A 68 13.80 -8.19 4.88
N PHE A 69 14.23 -9.31 4.31
CA PHE A 69 15.13 -10.27 4.97
C PHE A 69 16.53 -10.15 4.35
N PRO A 70 17.63 -10.23 5.13
CA PRO A 70 18.95 -10.55 4.59
C PRO A 70 19.04 -12.02 4.14
#